data_AF-A0A151UBC1-F1
#
_entry.id   AF-A0A151UBC1-F1
#
_cell.length_a   1.000
_cell.length_b   1.000
_cell.length_c   1.000
_cell.angle_alpha   90.00
_cell.angle_beta   90.00
_cell.angle_gamma   90.00
#
_symmetry.space_group_name_H-M   'P 1'
#
loop_
_entity.id
_entity.type
_entity.pdbx_description
1 polymer ?
#
loop_
_entity_poly.entity_id
_entity_poly.type
_entity_poly.pdbx_seq_one_letter_code
_entity_poly.pdbx_strand_id
1 'polypeptide(L)'
;MWTSRQNLGYMCLIAHFIDNNWKLQKKINFCQVTSHSRKTMAKAVEHCFSSWGLNRVLSLTVDNASSNDIGIQYLKKRQMSWNSLVMKGDYVHMHCCAHILNLIVKDGFKENIDVVMRIHAAIKYVRSSPCRLSKFKECVEQQNIKFKGLVCIDVETRWNSTYLMLEAA
;
A
#
# COMPACT_ATOMS: atom_id res chain seq x y z
N MET A 1 -0.77 -0.30 6.13
CA MET A 1 0.18 -0.64 7.22
C MET A 1 1.42 -1.24 6.57
N TRP A 2 2.59 -1.04 7.14
CA TRP A 2 3.80 -1.75 6.70
C TRP A 2 4.74 -1.99 7.87
N THR A 3 5.61 -2.97 7.71
CA THR A 3 6.70 -3.25 8.64
C THR A 3 7.98 -2.68 8.06
N SER A 4 8.69 -1.87 8.84
CA SER A 4 9.98 -1.31 8.45
C SER A 4 11.10 -2.37 8.52
N ARG A 5 12.27 -2.04 7.99
CA ARG A 5 13.46 -2.90 8.07
C ARG A 5 13.96 -3.15 9.50
N GLN A 6 13.56 -2.31 10.45
CA GLN A 6 13.85 -2.47 11.88
C GLN A 6 12.81 -3.34 12.59
N ASN A 7 11.94 -4.04 11.84
CA ASN A 7 10.81 -4.81 12.36
C ASN A 7 9.79 -3.98 13.17
N LEU A 8 9.74 -2.66 12.95
CA LEU A 8 8.74 -1.79 13.56
C LEU A 8 7.52 -1.65 12.64
N GLY A 9 6.33 -1.82 13.20
CA GLY A 9 5.06 -1.64 12.50
C GLY A 9 4.65 -0.17 12.42
N TYR A 10 4.24 0.25 11.24
CA TYR A 10 3.76 1.61 10.99
C TYR A 10 2.41 1.63 10.30
N MET A 11 1.64 2.66 10.61
CA MET A 11 0.35 2.94 10.02
C MET A 11 0.31 4.40 9.59
N CYS A 12 -0.14 4.61 8.36
CA CYS A 12 -0.45 5.93 7.84
C CYS A 12 -1.96 6.00 7.65
N LEU A 13 -2.59 6.99 8.26
CA LEU A 13 -3.99 7.33 8.04
C LEU A 13 -4.07 8.62 7.24
N ILE A 14 -4.94 8.62 6.24
CA ILE A 14 -5.28 9.80 5.46
C ILE A 14 -6.79 9.98 5.55
N ALA A 15 -7.23 11.10 6.08
CA ALA A 15 -8.63 11.50 6.06
C ALA A 15 -8.84 12.55 4.98
N HIS A 16 -9.86 12.33 4.15
CA HIS A 16 -10.36 13.30 3.20
C HIS A 16 -11.79 13.67 3.61
N PHE A 17 -12.11 14.96 3.63
CA PHE A 17 -13.44 15.45 3.98
C PHE A 17 -13.72 16.80 3.30
N ILE A 18 -14.99 17.17 3.22
CA ILE A 18 -15.42 18.48 2.71
C ILE A 18 -15.73 19.37 3.91
N ASP A 19 -15.18 20.58 3.94
CA ASP A 19 -15.44 21.55 4.99
C ASP A 19 -16.70 22.40 4.73
N ASN A 20 -17.02 23.31 5.66
CA ASN A 20 -18.19 24.20 5.55
C ASN A 20 -18.13 25.16 4.36
N ASN A 21 -16.94 25.36 3.77
CA ASN A 21 -16.74 26.20 2.59
C ASN A 21 -16.75 25.38 1.29
N TRP A 22 -17.21 24.13 1.34
CA TRP A 22 -17.22 23.20 0.21
C TRP A 22 -15.83 22.92 -0.36
N LYS A 23 -14.77 23.05 0.46
CA LYS A 23 -13.41 22.75 0.06
C LYS A 23 -13.01 21.34 0.50
N LEU A 24 -12.35 20.63 -0.39
CA LEU A 24 -11.74 19.34 -0.07
C LEU A 24 -10.54 19.56 0.84
N GLN A 25 -10.59 18.93 2.02
CA GLN A 25 -9.53 18.95 3.02
C GLN A 25 -8.86 17.58 3.12
N LYS A 26 -7.59 17.60 3.53
CA LYS A 26 -6.78 16.40 3.73
C LYS A 26 -6.03 16.49 5.06
N LYS A 27 -6.18 15.47 5.92
CA LYS A 27 -5.37 15.28 7.13
C LYS A 27 -4.58 13.98 7.02
N ILE A 28 -3.34 13.98 7.51
CA ILE A 28 -2.46 12.82 7.49
C ILE A 28 -1.94 12.59 8.91
N ASN A 29 -1.96 11.34 9.36
CA ASN A 29 -1.27 10.93 10.57
C ASN A 29 -0.40 9.71 10.27
N PHE A 30 0.83 9.74 10.77
CA PHE A 30 1.78 8.67 10.67
C PHE A 30 2.09 8.20 12.09
N CYS A 31 1.69 6.98 12.42
CA CYS A 31 1.86 6.45 13.77
C CYS A 31 2.58 5.10 13.73
N GLN A 32 3.51 4.93 14.67
CA GLN A 32 4.08 3.64 14.97
C GLN A 32 3.06 2.82 15.76
N VAL A 33 2.85 1.57 15.37
CA VAL A 33 1.91 0.67 16.04
C VAL A 33 2.72 -0.45 16.67
N THR A 34 2.72 -0.50 18.00
CA THR A 34 3.53 -1.45 18.80
C THR A 34 3.10 -2.90 18.66
N SER A 35 1.92 -3.15 18.11
CA SER A 35 1.39 -4.49 17.84
C SER A 35 0.54 -4.48 16.58
N HIS A 36 0.74 -5.49 15.73
CA HIS A 36 -0.11 -5.76 14.57
C HIS A 36 -1.45 -6.40 14.96
N SER A 37 -1.85 -6.35 16.24
CA SER A 37 -3.18 -6.80 16.64
C SER A 37 -4.25 -5.91 16.01
N ARG A 38 -5.28 -6.54 15.44
CA ARG A 38 -6.45 -5.87 14.84
C ARG A 38 -7.10 -4.85 15.79
N LYS A 39 -7.13 -5.14 17.10
CA LYS A 39 -7.67 -4.25 18.13
C LYS A 39 -6.81 -3.01 18.33
N THR A 40 -5.48 -3.16 18.37
CA THR A 40 -4.54 -2.03 18.50
C THR A 40 -4.65 -1.10 17.29
N MET A 41 -4.73 -1.68 16.10
CA MET A 41 -4.94 -0.94 14.84
C MET A 41 -6.23 -0.12 14.86
N ALA A 42 -7.35 -0.75 15.20
CA ALA A 42 -8.64 -0.06 15.23
C ALA A 42 -8.68 1.06 16.29
N LYS A 43 -8.03 0.86 17.44
CA LYS A 43 -7.85 1.92 18.45
C LYS A 43 -6.98 3.07 17.96
N ALA A 44 -5.92 2.80 17.19
CA ALA A 44 -5.09 3.84 16.60
C ALA A 44 -5.89 4.69 15.59
N VAL A 45 -6.74 4.04 14.78
CA VAL A 45 -7.68 4.71 13.87
C VAL A 45 -8.69 5.58 14.66
N GLU A 46 -9.31 5.02 15.69
CA GLU A 46 -10.22 5.74 16.59
C GLU A 46 -9.55 6.97 17.20
N HIS A 47 -8.32 6.84 17.68
CA HIS A 47 -7.57 7.95 18.26
C HIS A 47 -7.31 9.08 17.24
N CYS A 48 -7.02 8.74 15.99
CA CYS A 48 -6.87 9.75 14.93
C CYS A 48 -8.18 10.50 14.66
N PHE A 49 -9.31 9.78 14.63
CA PHE A 49 -10.62 10.41 14.47
C PHE A 49 -10.91 11.41 15.59
N SER A 50 -10.68 11.01 16.85
CA SER A 50 -10.86 11.88 18.01
C SER A 50 -9.92 13.09 17.98
N SER A 51 -8.63 12.92 17.69
CA SER A 51 -7.67 14.03 17.65
C SER A 51 -7.94 15.01 16.52
N TRP A 52 -8.56 14.55 15.43
CA TRP A 52 -8.96 15.40 14.32
C TRP A 52 -10.32 16.06 14.47
N GLY A 53 -11.10 15.71 15.50
CA GLY A 53 -12.48 16.14 15.68
C GLY A 53 -13.44 15.54 14.64
N LEU A 54 -13.08 14.40 14.03
CA LEU A 54 -13.86 13.73 13.00
C LEU A 54 -14.69 12.60 13.61
N ASN A 55 -15.93 12.88 13.98
CA ASN A 55 -16.84 11.91 14.58
C ASN A 55 -17.71 11.17 13.55
N ARG A 56 -18.00 11.79 12.40
CA ARG A 56 -18.83 11.20 11.34
C ARG A 56 -17.94 10.72 10.19
N VAL A 57 -17.86 9.40 10.03
CA VAL A 57 -17.06 8.78 8.97
C VAL A 57 -18.00 7.98 8.07
N LEU A 58 -18.00 8.33 6.78
CA LEU A 58 -18.80 7.62 5.77
C LEU A 58 -18.17 6.29 5.39
N SER A 59 -16.86 6.30 5.09
CA SER A 59 -16.14 5.15 4.55
C SER A 59 -14.71 5.08 5.06
N LEU A 60 -14.22 3.87 5.29
CA LEU A 60 -12.81 3.55 5.48
C LEU A 60 -12.34 2.65 4.34
N THR A 61 -11.31 3.10 3.63
CA THR A 61 -10.69 2.33 2.56
C THR A 61 -9.47 1.59 3.09
N VAL A 62 -9.49 0.26 3.01
CA VAL A 62 -8.40 -0.63 3.46
C VAL A 62 -8.02 -1.63 2.36
N ASP A 63 -6.87 -2.27 2.48
CA ASP A 63 -6.49 -3.36 1.58
C ASP A 63 -7.45 -4.56 1.69
N ASN A 64 -7.46 -5.41 0.67
CA ASN A 64 -8.40 -6.53 0.54
C ASN A 64 -7.97 -7.73 1.41
N ALA A 65 -7.82 -7.50 2.71
CA ALA A 65 -7.44 -8.52 3.67
C ALA A 65 -8.60 -8.76 4.66
N SER A 66 -9.03 -10.02 4.79
CA SER A 66 -10.09 -10.43 5.74
C SER A 66 -9.74 -10.11 7.20
N SER A 67 -8.45 -9.93 7.50
CA SER A 67 -7.99 -9.45 8.81
C SER A 67 -8.52 -8.06 9.17
N ASN A 68 -8.94 -7.24 8.20
CA ASN A 68 -9.47 -5.90 8.44
C ASN A 68 -10.93 -5.90 8.95
N ASP A 69 -11.71 -6.96 8.65
CA ASP A 69 -13.15 -6.99 8.93
C ASP A 69 -13.48 -6.75 10.41
N ILE A 70 -12.71 -7.36 11.31
CA ILE A 70 -12.88 -7.20 12.76
C ILE A 70 -12.59 -5.76 13.20
N GLY A 71 -11.57 -5.12 12.61
CA GLY A 71 -11.22 -3.73 12.92
C GLY A 71 -12.31 -2.76 12.44
N ILE A 72 -12.86 -3.01 11.25
CA ILE A 72 -13.97 -2.24 10.71
C ILE A 72 -15.23 -2.42 11.56
N GLN A 73 -15.57 -3.65 11.96
CA GLN A 73 -16.71 -3.90 12.85
C GLN A 73 -16.56 -3.18 14.20
N TYR A 74 -15.35 -3.14 14.75
CA TYR A 74 -15.06 -2.37 15.97
C TYR A 74 -15.33 -0.87 15.78
N LEU A 75 -14.81 -0.29 14.70
CA LEU A 75 -15.00 1.13 14.39
C LEU A 75 -16.48 1.46 14.11
N LYS A 76 -17.21 0.57 13.44
CA LYS A 76 -18.66 0.72 13.21
C LYS A 76 -19.43 0.75 14.53
N LYS A 77 -19.12 -0.16 15.48
CA LYS A 77 -19.69 -0.14 16.83
C LYS A 77 -19.35 1.13 17.59
N ARG A 78 -18.14 1.65 17.42
CA ARG A 78 -17.72 2.91 18.05
C ARG A 78 -18.51 4.11 17.51
N GLN A 79 -18.66 4.23 16.20
CA GLN A 79 -19.48 5.28 15.58
C GLN A 79 -20.95 5.22 16.03
N MET A 80 -21.52 4.02 16.21
CA MET A 80 -22.84 3.84 16.82
C MET A 80 -22.89 4.43 18.23
N SER A 81 -21.90 4.14 19.07
CA SER A 81 -21.84 4.66 20.45
C SER A 81 -21.73 6.18 20.52
N TRP A 82 -21.19 6.82 19.48
CA TRP A 82 -21.12 8.28 19.34
C TRP A 82 -22.36 8.90 18.70
N ASN A 83 -23.40 8.10 18.40
CA ASN A 83 -24.58 8.51 17.64
C ASN A 83 -24.21 9.24 16.31
N SER A 84 -23.18 8.72 15.63
CA SER A 84 -22.51 9.36 14.49
C SER A 84 -22.48 8.49 13.23
N LEU A 85 -23.18 7.35 13.27
CA LEU A 85 -23.18 6.38 12.20
C LEU A 85 -23.89 6.92 10.96
N VAL A 86 -23.10 7.24 9.93
CA VAL A 86 -23.58 7.78 8.66
C VAL A 86 -24.24 6.65 7.85
N MET A 87 -25.43 6.88 7.30
CA MET A 87 -26.15 5.94 6.40
C MET A 87 -26.21 4.51 6.97
N LYS A 88 -26.52 4.37 8.28
CA LYS A 88 -26.56 3.06 9.00
C LYS A 88 -25.27 2.22 8.89
N GLY A 89 -24.19 2.85 8.44
CA GLY A 89 -22.88 2.26 8.23
C GLY A 89 -22.79 1.32 7.03
N ASP A 90 -23.64 1.49 6.02
CA ASP A 90 -23.68 0.65 4.81
C ASP A 90 -22.40 0.79 3.96
N TYR A 91 -21.75 1.96 4.02
CA TYR A 91 -20.57 2.30 3.22
C TYR A 91 -19.26 2.38 4.03
N VAL A 92 -19.27 1.92 5.29
CA VAL A 92 -18.12 2.07 6.20
C VAL A 92 -16.91 1.25 5.74
N HIS A 93 -17.13 0.12 5.06
CA HIS A 93 -16.06 -0.71 4.53
C HIS A 93 -15.91 -0.52 3.02
N MET A 94 -14.77 -0.02 2.59
CA MET A 94 -14.40 0.05 1.17
C MET A 94 -13.08 -0.67 0.93
N HIS A 95 -13.01 -1.48 -0.12
CA HIS A 95 -11.77 -2.12 -0.54
C HIS A 95 -10.92 -1.18 -1.40
N CYS A 96 -9.61 -1.23 -1.23
CA CYS A 96 -8.67 -0.45 -2.01
C CYS A 96 -8.60 -0.95 -3.46
N CYS A 97 -9.08 -0.14 -4.40
CA CYS A 97 -9.06 -0.46 -5.84
C CYS A 97 -7.63 -0.72 -6.37
N ALA A 98 -6.63 0.03 -5.90
CA ALA A 98 -5.24 -0.19 -6.28
C ALA A 98 -4.73 -1.57 -5.82
N HIS A 99 -5.19 -2.05 -4.66
CA HIS A 99 -4.85 -3.38 -4.18
C HIS A 99 -5.58 -4.48 -4.97
N ILE A 100 -6.86 -4.27 -5.31
CA ILE A 100 -7.61 -5.18 -6.19
C ILE A 100 -6.91 -5.29 -7.55
N LEU A 101 -6.50 -4.17 -8.15
CA LEU A 101 -5.76 -4.18 -9.40
C LEU A 101 -4.44 -4.95 -9.28
N ASN A 102 -3.71 -4.78 -8.18
CA ASN A 102 -2.50 -5.55 -7.90
C ASN A 102 -2.78 -7.06 -7.84
N LEU A 103 -3.90 -7.48 -7.24
CA LEU A 103 -4.30 -8.90 -7.19
C LEU A 103 -4.63 -9.44 -8.59
N ILE A 104 -5.37 -8.68 -9.41
CA ILE A 104 -5.69 -9.06 -10.79
C ILE A 104 -4.40 -9.25 -11.62
N VAL A 105 -3.49 -8.29 -11.53
CA VAL A 105 -2.21 -8.35 -12.26
C VAL A 105 -1.37 -9.55 -11.81
N LYS A 106 -1.25 -9.78 -10.48
CA LYS A 106 -0.54 -10.94 -9.95
C LYS A 106 -1.14 -12.26 -10.41
N ASP A 107 -2.48 -12.35 -10.46
CA ASP A 107 -3.18 -13.52 -10.94
C ASP A 107 -2.85 -13.80 -12.42
N GLY A 108 -2.85 -12.75 -13.25
CA GLY A 108 -2.47 -12.85 -14.67
C GLY A 108 -1.03 -13.29 -14.92
N PHE A 109 -0.11 -13.07 -13.97
CA PHE A 109 1.27 -13.53 -14.09
C PHE A 109 1.51 -14.96 -13.58
N LYS A 110 0.51 -15.64 -13.00
CA LYS A 110 0.69 -16.97 -12.38
C LYS A 110 1.28 -18.01 -13.33
N GLU A 111 0.87 -18.02 -14.60
CA GLU A 111 1.34 -19.00 -15.59
C GLU A 111 2.79 -18.76 -16.02
N ASN A 112 3.29 -17.52 -15.91
CA ASN A 112 4.63 -17.13 -16.34
C ASN A 112 5.57 -16.83 -15.17
N ILE A 113 5.21 -17.29 -13.96
CA ILE A 113 5.89 -16.90 -12.73
C ILE A 113 7.38 -17.26 -12.74
N ASP A 114 7.75 -18.39 -13.35
CA ASP A 114 9.14 -18.84 -13.44
C ASP A 114 10.03 -17.89 -14.24
N VAL A 115 9.53 -17.39 -15.38
CA VAL A 115 10.28 -16.46 -16.24
C VAL A 115 10.45 -15.12 -15.51
N VAL A 116 9.37 -14.62 -14.89
CA VAL A 116 9.39 -13.39 -14.11
C VAL A 116 10.37 -13.51 -12.93
N MET A 117 10.38 -14.65 -12.23
CA MET A 117 11.30 -14.89 -11.11
C MET A 117 12.77 -14.92 -11.55
N ARG A 118 13.08 -15.48 -12.73
CA ARG A 118 14.45 -15.48 -13.27
C ARG A 118 14.92 -14.06 -13.60
N ILE A 119 14.07 -13.26 -14.24
CA ILE A 119 14.38 -11.85 -14.54
C ILE A 119 14.56 -11.05 -13.25
N HIS A 120 13.65 -11.23 -12.28
CA HIS A 120 13.78 -10.63 -10.95
C HIS A 120 15.13 -10.96 -10.32
N ALA A 121 15.52 -12.24 -10.30
CA ALA A 121 16.77 -12.69 -9.70
C ALA A 121 18.00 -12.04 -10.37
N ALA A 122 18.01 -11.94 -11.71
CA ALA A 122 19.07 -11.28 -12.46
C ALA A 122 19.16 -9.78 -12.13
N ILE A 123 18.03 -9.06 -12.13
CA ILE A 123 17.99 -7.64 -11.81
C ILE A 123 18.37 -7.39 -10.35
N LYS A 124 17.91 -8.25 -9.42
CA LYS A 124 18.30 -8.21 -8.01
C LYS A 124 19.81 -8.38 -7.84
N TYR A 125 20.44 -9.27 -8.60
CA TYR A 125 21.89 -9.43 -8.61
C TYR A 125 22.60 -8.15 -9.10
N VAL A 126 22.17 -7.58 -10.22
CA VAL A 126 22.73 -6.34 -10.78
C VAL A 126 22.60 -5.18 -9.79
N ARG A 127 21.45 -5.06 -9.13
CA ARG A 127 21.14 -3.97 -8.19
C ARG A 127 21.68 -4.18 -6.77
N SER A 128 22.26 -5.34 -6.46
CA SER A 128 22.67 -5.63 -5.07
C SER A 128 23.85 -4.79 -4.59
N SER A 129 24.63 -4.19 -5.50
CA SER A 129 25.70 -3.25 -5.14
C SER A 129 25.97 -2.23 -6.26
N PRO A 130 26.51 -1.04 -5.91
CA PRO A 130 26.89 -0.04 -6.92
C PRO A 130 27.92 -0.56 -7.93
N CYS A 131 28.88 -1.39 -7.48
CA CYS A 131 29.91 -1.96 -8.34
C CYS A 131 29.33 -2.91 -9.40
N ARG A 132 28.38 -3.78 -9.02
CA ARG A 132 27.69 -4.67 -9.99
C ARG A 132 26.89 -3.87 -11.01
N LEU A 133 26.21 -2.82 -10.56
CA LEU A 133 25.47 -1.93 -11.44
C LEU A 133 26.38 -1.19 -12.43
N SER A 134 27.57 -0.76 -12.01
CA SER A 134 28.57 -0.14 -12.91
C SER A 134 29.02 -1.12 -14.00
N LYS A 135 29.42 -2.33 -13.60
CA LYS A 135 29.84 -3.38 -14.55
C LYS A 135 28.74 -3.73 -15.54
N PHE A 136 27.48 -3.80 -15.08
CA PHE A 136 26.36 -4.03 -15.97
C PHE A 136 26.21 -2.92 -17.02
N LYS A 137 26.34 -1.65 -16.63
CA LYS A 137 26.28 -0.51 -17.56
C LYS A 137 27.42 -0.56 -18.58
N GLU A 138 28.63 -0.88 -18.16
CA GLU A 138 29.78 -1.08 -19.06
C GLU A 138 29.49 -2.17 -20.11
N CYS A 139 28.90 -3.29 -19.70
CA CYS A 139 28.50 -4.34 -20.64
C CYS A 139 27.40 -3.89 -21.61
N VAL A 140 26.40 -3.14 -21.14
CA VAL A 140 25.33 -2.58 -21.99
C VAL A 140 25.91 -1.66 -23.08
N GLU A 141 26.88 -0.82 -22.71
CA GLU A 141 27.60 0.05 -23.64
C GLU A 141 28.44 -0.76 -24.65
N GLN A 142 29.18 -1.77 -24.18
CA GLN A 142 29.98 -2.64 -25.05
C GLN A 142 29.14 -3.42 -26.07
N GLN A 143 27.94 -3.83 -25.69
CA GLN A 143 27.00 -4.54 -26.57
C GLN A 143 26.18 -3.59 -27.46
N ASN A 144 26.41 -2.28 -27.37
CA ASN A 144 25.71 -1.25 -28.14
C ASN A 144 24.17 -1.31 -27.99
N ILE A 145 23.69 -1.67 -26.80
CA ILE A 145 22.27 -1.75 -26.49
C ILE A 145 21.72 -0.33 -26.33
N LYS A 146 20.70 0.03 -27.11
CA LYS A 146 20.12 1.39 -27.18
C LYS A 146 19.37 1.83 -25.91
N PHE A 147 19.13 0.93 -24.96
CA PHE A 147 18.31 1.19 -23.79
C PHE A 147 19.07 2.01 -22.73
N LYS A 148 18.52 3.19 -22.38
CA LYS A 148 19.12 4.15 -21.45
C LYS A 148 18.49 4.15 -20.05
N GLY A 149 17.50 3.29 -19.82
CA GLY A 149 16.82 3.18 -18.52
C GLY A 149 17.65 2.41 -17.50
N LEU A 150 17.41 2.66 -16.21
CA LEU A 150 17.90 1.79 -15.14
C LEU A 150 16.96 0.59 -15.01
N VAL A 151 17.52 -0.62 -15.06
CA VAL A 151 16.80 -1.83 -14.66
C VAL A 151 16.24 -1.64 -13.25
N CYS A 152 14.94 -1.88 -13.05
CA CYS A 152 14.28 -1.67 -11.77
C CYS A 152 13.82 -3.00 -11.18
N ILE A 153 14.00 -3.18 -9.88
CA ILE A 153 13.43 -4.35 -9.20
C ILE A 153 11.94 -4.12 -9.00
N ASP A 154 11.13 -5.13 -9.26
CA ASP A 154 9.70 -5.02 -9.00
C ASP A 154 9.44 -4.92 -7.49
N VAL A 155 8.28 -4.35 -7.15
CA VAL A 155 7.81 -4.10 -5.80
C VAL A 155 6.45 -4.77 -5.67
N GLU A 156 6.41 -5.84 -4.89
CA GLU A 156 5.24 -6.73 -4.78
C GLU A 156 3.89 -6.03 -4.50
N THR A 157 3.92 -4.89 -3.81
CA THR A 157 2.72 -4.12 -3.44
C THR A 157 2.30 -3.09 -4.49
N ARG A 158 3.05 -2.93 -5.59
CA ARG A 158 2.83 -1.94 -6.64
C ARG A 158 2.51 -2.64 -7.96
N TRP A 159 1.24 -2.56 -8.37
CA TRP A 159 0.70 -3.29 -9.52
C TRP A 159 1.51 -3.15 -10.82
N ASN A 160 2.10 -1.99 -11.09
CA ASN A 160 2.82 -1.75 -12.34
C ASN A 160 4.33 -2.05 -12.28
N SER A 161 4.88 -2.44 -11.12
CA SER A 161 6.32 -2.57 -10.99
C SER A 161 6.90 -3.77 -11.74
N THR A 162 6.16 -4.88 -11.83
CA THR A 162 6.59 -6.05 -12.60
C THR A 162 6.61 -5.72 -14.09
N TYR A 163 5.61 -4.99 -14.60
CA TYR A 163 5.64 -4.45 -15.95
C TYR A 163 6.88 -3.59 -16.21
N LEU A 164 7.17 -2.62 -15.34
CA LEU A 164 8.33 -1.73 -15.50
C LEU A 164 9.67 -2.49 -15.43
N MET A 165 9.73 -3.56 -14.63
CA MET A 165 10.89 -4.45 -14.57
C MET A 165 11.09 -5.17 -15.90
N LEU A 166 10.01 -5.72 -16.47
CA LEU A 166 10.03 -6.46 -17.73
C LEU A 166 10.27 -5.57 -18.95
N GLU A 167 9.70 -4.37 -18.98
CA GLU A 167 9.91 -3.37 -20.04
C GLU A 167 11.39 -2.92 -20.09
N ALA A 168 12.08 -2.93 -18.95
CA ALA A 168 13.47 -2.53 -18.83
C ALA A 168 14.48 -3.67 -18.98
N ALA A 169 14.03 -4.94 -19.01
CA ALA A 169 14.87 -6.14 -19.07
C ALA A 169 15.24 -6.48 -20.51
#